data_AF-A0A6J4H6R8-F1
#
_entry.id   AF-A0A6J4H6R8-F1
#
_cell.length_a   1.000
_cell.length_b   1.000
_cell.length_c   1.000
_cell.angle_alpha   90.00
_cell.angle_beta   90.00
_cell.angle_gamma   90.00
#
_symmetry.space_group_name_H-M   'P 1'
#
loop_
_entity.id
_entity.type
_entity.pdbx_description
1 polymer ?
#
loop_
_entity_poly.entity_id
_entity_poly.type
_entity_poly.pdbx_seq_one_letter_code
_entity_poly.pdbx_strand_id
1 'polypeptide(L)'
;MGQMNIKDPALIAEAKALAELLGTSVTDAVRQAVTERLARERADRETARRRKFEALMAISERAGKLVPPGVTSDHADMYDENGLPR
;
A
#
# COMPACT_ATOMS: atom_id res chain seq x y z
N MET A 1 2.40 9.25 -24.47
CA MET A 1 1.64 10.36 -23.83
C MET A 1 0.17 9.95 -23.81
N GLY A 2 -0.42 9.73 -22.63
CA GLY A 2 -1.83 9.37 -22.51
C GLY A 2 -2.68 10.65 -22.54
N GLN A 3 -3.66 10.72 -23.44
CA GLN A 3 -4.62 11.81 -23.44
C GLN A 3 -5.74 11.47 -22.46
N MET A 4 -5.94 12.33 -21.45
CA MET A 4 -7.10 12.23 -20.57
C MET A 4 -8.23 13.07 -21.18
N ASN A 5 -9.28 12.39 -21.67
CA ASN A 5 -10.47 13.05 -22.21
C ASN A 5 -11.63 12.95 -21.21
N ILE A 6 -11.89 14.04 -20.50
CA ILE A 6 -13.01 14.15 -19.56
C ILE A 6 -14.19 14.74 -20.32
N LYS A 7 -15.25 13.96 -20.52
CA LYS A 7 -16.50 14.39 -21.17
C LYS A 7 -17.64 14.62 -20.18
N ASP A 8 -17.33 14.67 -18.89
CA ASP A 8 -18.29 14.93 -17.82
C ASP A 8 -18.44 16.45 -17.60
N PRO A 9 -19.62 17.04 -17.92
CA PRO A 9 -19.85 18.47 -17.74
C PRO A 9 -19.76 18.93 -16.29
N ALA A 10 -20.15 18.08 -15.32
CA ALA A 10 -20.12 18.42 -13.91
C ALA A 10 -18.67 18.54 -13.42
N LEU A 11 -17.84 17.54 -13.73
CA LEU A 11 -16.42 17.57 -13.39
C LEU A 11 -15.68 18.74 -14.05
N ILE A 12 -16.04 19.10 -15.28
CA ILE A 12 -15.47 20.28 -15.95
C ILE A 12 -15.87 21.57 -15.21
N ALA A 13 -17.12 21.69 -14.76
CA ALA A 13 -17.59 22.85 -14.00
C ALA A 13 -16.90 22.95 -12.63
N GLU A 14 -16.75 21.83 -11.92
CA GLU A 14 -16.04 21.75 -10.66
C GLU A 14 -14.56 22.13 -10.80
N ALA A 15 -13.89 21.63 -11.84
CA ALA A 15 -12.48 21.95 -12.10
C ALA A 15 -12.28 23.45 -12.41
N LYS A 16 -13.22 24.07 -13.12
CA LYS A 16 -13.22 25.53 -13.36
C LYS A 16 -13.43 26.32 -12.08
N ALA A 17 -14.44 25.95 -11.28
CA ALA A 17 -14.71 26.61 -10.01
C ALA A 17 -13.51 26.51 -9.06
N LEU A 18 -12.85 25.34 -9.00
CA LEU A 18 -11.63 25.17 -8.22
C LEU A 18 -10.49 26.08 -8.72
N ALA A 19 -10.31 26.19 -10.03
CA ALA A 19 -9.29 27.05 -10.62
C ALA A 19 -9.53 28.54 -10.32
N GLU A 20 -10.79 28.99 -10.39
CA GLU A 20 -11.19 30.34 -10.02
C GLU A 20 -10.91 30.62 -8.55
N LEU A 21 -11.27 29.70 -7.64
CA LEU A 21 -11.00 29.83 -6.20
C LEU A 21 -9.50 29.88 -5.88
N LEU A 22 -8.69 29.11 -6.61
CA LEU A 22 -7.24 29.05 -6.42
C LEU A 22 -6.49 30.15 -7.19
N GLY A 23 -7.16 30.91 -8.05
CA GLY A 23 -6.54 31.92 -8.91
C GLY A 23 -5.51 31.35 -9.90
N THR A 24 -5.73 30.13 -10.40
CA THR A 24 -4.79 29.40 -11.27
C THR A 24 -5.46 28.82 -12.50
N SER A 25 -4.70 28.13 -13.36
CA SER A 25 -5.26 27.45 -14.53
C SER A 25 -6.06 26.20 -14.14
N VAL A 26 -7.06 25.81 -14.93
CA VAL A 26 -7.83 24.57 -14.70
C VAL A 26 -6.91 23.35 -14.62
N THR A 27 -5.89 23.31 -15.47
CA THR A 27 -4.91 22.21 -15.47
C THR A 27 -4.10 22.18 -14.18
N ASP A 28 -3.67 23.33 -13.68
CA ASP A 28 -2.85 23.38 -12.45
C ASP A 28 -3.69 23.11 -11.21
N ALA A 29 -4.92 23.60 -11.15
CA ALA A 29 -5.87 23.28 -10.08
C ALA A 29 -6.12 21.76 -9.98
N VAL A 30 -6.39 21.11 -11.13
CA VAL A 30 -6.58 19.64 -11.18
C VAL A 30 -5.28 18.91 -10.84
N ARG A 31 -4.13 19.36 -11.35
CA ARG A 31 -2.83 18.77 -11.05
C ARG A 31 -2.55 18.81 -9.55
N GLN A 32 -2.80 19.95 -8.90
CA GLN A 32 -2.60 20.13 -7.47
C GLN A 32 -3.54 19.21 -6.69
N ALA A 33 -4.84 19.22 -6.97
CA ALA A 33 -5.82 18.38 -6.30
C ALA A 33 -5.48 16.88 -6.39
N VAL A 34 -5.10 16.40 -7.58
CA VAL A 34 -4.68 15.02 -7.80
C VAL A 34 -3.39 14.70 -7.03
N THR A 35 -2.39 15.58 -7.08
CA THR A 35 -1.11 15.39 -6.39
C THR A 35 -1.31 15.29 -4.89
N GLU A 36 -2.07 16.21 -4.31
CA GLU A 36 -2.38 16.21 -2.89
C GLU A 36 -3.16 14.96 -2.48
N ARG A 37 -4.18 14.56 -3.25
CA ARG A 37 -4.97 13.37 -2.93
C ARG A 37 -4.13 12.10 -3.01
N LEU A 38 -3.26 11.99 -4.01
CA LEU A 38 -2.32 10.87 -4.15
C LEU A 38 -1.33 10.82 -3.00
N ALA A 39 -0.79 11.96 -2.58
CA ALA A 39 0.14 12.03 -1.44
C ALA A 39 -0.54 11.54 -0.15
N ARG A 40 -1.76 12.03 0.13
CA ARG A 40 -2.57 11.59 1.29
C ARG A 40 -2.84 10.09 1.25
N GLU A 41 -3.35 9.57 0.12
CA GLU A 41 -3.65 8.14 -0.04
C GLU A 41 -2.41 7.24 0.12
N ARG A 42 -1.24 7.68 -0.38
CA ARG A 42 0.01 6.94 -0.21
C ARG A 42 0.43 6.89 1.26
N ALA A 43 0.40 8.04 1.95
CA ALA A 43 0.76 8.12 3.36
C ALA A 43 -0.18 7.28 4.25
N ASP A 44 -1.48 7.31 3.98
CA ASP A 44 -2.47 6.52 4.72
C ASP A 44 -2.25 5.02 4.53
N ARG A 45 -2.01 4.59 3.29
CA ARG A 45 -1.71 3.18 2.97
C ARG A 45 -0.40 2.73 3.59
N GLU A 46 0.64 3.56 3.57
CA GLU A 46 1.92 3.24 4.20
C GLU A 46 1.77 3.10 5.72
N THR A 47 1.04 4.01 6.36
CA THR A 47 0.74 3.97 7.79
C THR A 47 -0.04 2.71 8.15
N ALA A 48 -1.08 2.36 7.39
CA ALA A 48 -1.84 1.14 7.58
C ALA A 48 -0.97 -0.12 7.41
N ARG A 49 -0.10 -0.14 6.39
CA ARG A 49 0.85 -1.24 6.14
C ARG A 49 1.84 -1.38 7.30
N ARG A 50 2.38 -0.28 7.81
CA ARG A 50 3.30 -0.25 8.96
C ARG A 50 2.64 -0.82 10.21
N ARG A 51 1.44 -0.32 10.55
CA ARG A 51 0.65 -0.82 11.70
C ARG A 51 0.37 -2.32 11.59
N LYS A 52 0.00 -2.80 10.40
CA LYS A 52 -0.24 -4.23 10.16
C LYS A 52 1.04 -5.05 10.35
N PHE A 53 2.16 -4.57 9.82
CA PHE A 53 3.46 -5.24 9.99
C PHE A 53 3.87 -5.33 11.48
N GLU A 54 3.76 -4.22 12.22
CA GLU A 54 4.07 -4.18 13.65
C GLU A 54 3.19 -5.15 14.45
N ALA A 55 1.88 -5.21 14.14
CA ALA A 55 0.96 -6.15 14.77
C ALA A 55 1.36 -7.62 14.52
N LEU A 56 1.75 -7.95 13.29
CA LEU A 56 2.23 -9.30 12.96
C LEU A 56 3.53 -9.63 13.70
N MET A 57 4.50 -8.72 13.70
CA MET A 57 5.77 -8.92 14.41
C MET A 57 5.56 -9.11 15.91
N ALA A 58 4.67 -8.33 16.52
CA ALA A 58 4.34 -8.48 17.93
C ALA A 58 3.69 -9.85 18.24
N ILE A 59 2.87 -10.38 17.32
CA ILE A 59 2.33 -11.75 17.44
C ILE A 59 3.46 -12.77 17.33
N SER A 60 4.33 -12.65 16.31
CA SER A 60 5.48 -13.54 16.12
C SER A 60 6.40 -13.57 17.32
N GLU A 61 6.69 -12.41 17.94
CA GLU A 61 7.52 -12.33 19.14
C GLU A 61 6.89 -13.06 20.33
N ARG A 62 5.58 -12.87 20.57
CA ARG A 62 4.86 -13.55 21.66
C ARG A 62 4.78 -15.06 21.42
N ALA A 63 4.51 -15.48 20.18
CA ALA A 63 4.44 -16.89 19.82
C ALA A 63 5.81 -17.57 19.94
N GLY A 64 6.89 -16.91 19.50
CA GLY A 64 8.26 -17.45 19.56
C GLY A 64 8.70 -17.77 20.98
N LYS A 65 8.27 -17.00 21.99
CA LYS A 65 8.55 -17.27 23.41
C LYS A 65 7.91 -18.56 23.93
N LEU A 66 6.91 -19.09 23.23
CA LEU A 66 6.23 -20.34 23.59
C LEU A 66 6.85 -21.56 22.90
N VAL A 67 7.75 -21.37 21.94
CA VAL A 67 8.40 -22.48 21.22
C VAL A 67 9.53 -23.04 22.08
N PRO A 68 9.52 -24.35 22.42
CA PRO A 68 10.60 -24.95 23.17
C PRO A 68 11.93 -24.89 22.41
N PRO A 69 13.08 -24.74 23.09
CA PRO A 69 14.38 -24.78 22.45
C PRO A 69 14.60 -26.07 21.64
N GLY A 70 15.17 -25.94 20.45
CA GLY A 70 15.53 -27.07 19.60
C GLY A 70 14.39 -27.66 18.75
N VAL A 71 13.16 -27.14 18.86
CA VAL A 71 12.07 -27.54 17.98
C VAL A 71 12.24 -26.89 16.62
N THR A 72 12.23 -27.70 15.57
CA THR A 72 12.31 -27.27 14.18
C THR A 72 11.25 -27.98 13.36
N SER A 73 10.76 -27.32 12.32
CA SER A 73 9.95 -27.94 11.25
C SER A 73 10.82 -28.41 10.09
N ASP A 74 12.14 -28.37 10.27
CA ASP A 74 13.08 -28.99 9.34
C ASP A 74 13.01 -30.51 9.51
N HIS A 75 12.76 -31.18 8.39
CA HIS A 75 12.63 -32.62 8.29
C HIS A 75 13.59 -33.16 7.22
N ALA A 76 14.64 -32.42 6.87
CA ALA A 76 15.62 -32.83 5.87
C ALA A 76 16.28 -34.19 6.20
N ASP A 77 16.34 -34.55 7.47
CA ASP A 77 16.80 -35.85 7.96
C ASP A 77 15.89 -37.03 7.57
N MET A 78 14.61 -36.79 7.29
CA MET A 78 13.63 -37.81 6.89
C MET A 78 13.66 -38.14 5.40
N TYR A 79 14.38 -37.35 4.58
CA TYR A 79 14.40 -37.50 3.13
C TYR A 79 15.82 -37.77 2.59
N ASP A 80 15.91 -38.46 1.46
CA ASP A 80 17.15 -38.66 0.73
C ASP A 80 17.52 -37.43 -0.13
N GLU A 81 18.62 -37.50 -0.85
CA GLU A 81 19.10 -36.41 -1.73
C GLU A 81 18.15 -36.09 -2.89
N ASN A 82 17.20 -36.98 -3.20
CA ASN A 82 16.18 -36.81 -4.22
C ASN A 82 14.84 -36.35 -3.63
N GLY A 83 14.76 -36.16 -2.30
CA GLY A 83 13.55 -35.78 -1.59
C GLY A 83 12.56 -36.93 -1.33
N LEU A 84 13.00 -38.18 -1.45
CA LEU A 84 12.19 -39.36 -1.13
C LEU A 84 12.35 -39.75 0.35
N PRO A 85 11.31 -40.28 1.01
CA PRO A 85 11.43 -40.76 2.38
C PRO A 85 12.55 -41.81 2.50
N ARG A 86 13.40 -41.67 3.51
CA ARG A 86 14.39 -42.68 3.89
C ARG A 86 13.76 -43.88 4.58
#